data_AF-A0A1W9SE46-F1
#
_entry.id   AF-A0A1W9SE46-F1
#
_cell.length_a   1.000
_cell.length_b   1.000
_cell.length_c   1.000
_cell.angle_alpha   90.00
_cell.angle_beta   90.00
_cell.angle_gamma   90.00
#
_symmetry.space_group_name_H-M   'P 1'
#
loop_
_entity.id
_entity.type
_entity.pdbx_description
1 polymer ?
#
loop_
_entity_poly.entity_id
_entity_poly.type
_entity_poly.pdbx_seq_one_letter_code
_entity_poly.pdbx_strand_id
1 'polypeptide(L)'
;MDPDGSNQRQLTFTPDWQEGGSFFMPDNESIIFRAWKKEVEGQRGMPMTIFTIKDDGTGLKQITHDEGTNWAPFPAPDGKHFVFVKVLPPHNFEIFLMNLETGEQRQLTFNKAFDGFPVISPDGQTLVFASSRDAAPGERSLTLYLMDVSSLNLAAK
;
A
#
# COMPACT_ATOMS: atom_id res chain seq x y z
N MET A 1 3.23 -15.14 16.79
CA MET A 1 4.07 -16.34 16.84
C MET A 1 5.30 -15.99 17.62
N ASP A 2 5.81 -16.92 18.41
CA ASP A 2 7.13 -16.76 19.00
C ASP A 2 8.20 -16.87 17.89
N PRO A 3 9.43 -16.35 18.10
CA PRO A 3 10.50 -16.45 17.12
C PRO A 3 10.87 -17.89 16.72
N ASP A 4 10.44 -18.90 17.50
CA ASP A 4 10.61 -20.32 17.22
C ASP A 4 9.50 -20.92 16.32
N GLY A 5 8.52 -20.11 15.92
CA GLY A 5 7.40 -20.52 15.06
C GLY A 5 6.19 -21.10 15.82
N SER A 6 6.24 -21.20 17.14
CA SER A 6 5.10 -21.61 17.96
C SER A 6 4.11 -20.46 18.20
N ASN A 7 2.94 -20.77 18.78
CA ASN A 7 1.94 -19.77 19.17
C ASN A 7 1.52 -18.82 18.03
N GLN A 8 1.42 -19.34 16.82
CA GLN A 8 0.80 -18.64 15.71
C GLN A 8 -0.72 -18.62 15.86
N ARG A 9 -1.35 -17.51 15.49
CA ARG A 9 -2.81 -17.41 15.38
C ARG A 9 -3.19 -16.78 14.05
N GLN A 10 -4.27 -17.26 13.48
CA GLN A 10 -4.89 -16.63 12.32
C GLN A 10 -5.54 -15.32 12.76
N LEU A 11 -5.31 -14.27 11.99
CA LEU A 11 -5.82 -12.94 12.29
C LEU A 11 -7.17 -12.67 11.59
N THR A 12 -7.25 -13.02 10.31
CA THR A 12 -8.38 -12.71 9.44
C THR A 12 -9.24 -13.94 9.19
N PHE A 13 -10.55 -13.77 9.10
CA PHE A 13 -11.52 -14.83 8.80
C PHE A 13 -12.44 -14.40 7.65
N THR A 14 -11.85 -14.12 6.49
CA THR A 14 -12.52 -13.56 5.31
C THR A 14 -12.60 -14.59 4.17
N PRO A 15 -13.67 -15.39 4.06
CA PRO A 15 -13.71 -16.52 3.12
C PRO A 15 -13.64 -16.07 1.65
N ASP A 16 -14.17 -14.88 1.33
CA ASP A 16 -14.29 -14.38 -0.03
C ASP A 16 -13.08 -13.55 -0.50
N TRP A 17 -12.19 -13.20 0.43
CA TRP A 17 -11.06 -12.32 0.17
C TRP A 17 -9.75 -13.12 0.17
N GLN A 18 -8.84 -12.69 -0.69
CA GLN A 18 -7.46 -13.13 -0.73
C GLN A 18 -6.58 -11.95 -0.35
N GLU A 19 -5.88 -12.09 0.77
CA GLU A 19 -5.25 -10.99 1.50
C GLU A 19 -3.72 -11.09 1.36
N GLY A 20 -3.02 -9.97 1.50
CA GLY A 20 -1.57 -9.97 1.57
C GLY A 20 -0.96 -8.57 1.59
N GLY A 21 0.38 -8.50 1.54
CA GLY A 21 1.11 -7.22 1.56
C GLY A 21 0.78 -6.37 2.79
N SER A 22 0.86 -6.99 3.97
CA SER A 22 0.50 -6.38 5.24
C SER A 22 1.67 -5.64 5.90
N PHE A 23 1.34 -4.58 6.65
CA PHE A 23 2.27 -3.81 7.48
C PHE A 23 1.59 -3.39 8.78
N PHE A 24 2.34 -3.33 9.88
CA PHE A 24 1.88 -2.66 11.09
C PHE A 24 1.82 -1.15 10.88
N MET A 25 0.76 -0.53 11.37
CA MET A 25 0.65 0.92 11.53
C MET A 25 1.56 1.39 12.69
N PRO A 26 1.91 2.69 12.78
CA PRO A 26 2.78 3.22 13.83
C PRO A 26 2.24 3.07 15.26
N ASP A 27 0.95 2.82 15.43
CA ASP A 27 0.33 2.55 16.73
C ASP A 27 0.71 1.16 17.30
N ASN A 28 1.33 0.29 16.49
CA ASN A 28 1.64 -1.11 16.81
C ASN A 28 0.41 -1.97 17.19
N GLU A 29 -0.79 -1.49 16.92
CA GLU A 29 -2.05 -2.18 17.19
C GLU A 29 -2.81 -2.45 15.89
N SER A 30 -2.70 -1.56 14.91
CA SER A 30 -3.41 -1.67 13.64
C SER A 30 -2.51 -2.25 12.57
N ILE A 31 -3.10 -3.01 11.64
CA ILE A 31 -2.43 -3.62 10.49
C ILE A 31 -3.15 -3.16 9.23
N ILE A 32 -2.41 -2.62 8.27
CA ILE A 32 -2.89 -2.26 6.94
C ILE A 32 -2.48 -3.35 5.93
N PHE A 33 -3.37 -3.72 5.01
CA PHE A 33 -3.10 -4.77 4.03
C PHE A 33 -3.95 -4.60 2.77
N ARG A 34 -3.55 -5.23 1.67
CA ARG A 34 -4.37 -5.31 0.45
C ARG A 34 -5.17 -6.61 0.41
N ALA A 35 -6.30 -6.59 -0.26
CA ALA A 35 -7.05 -7.79 -0.61
C ALA A 35 -7.76 -7.66 -1.96
N TRP A 36 -8.01 -8.79 -2.61
CA TRP A 36 -8.93 -8.90 -3.74
C TRP A 36 -9.95 -10.00 -3.47
N LYS A 37 -11.10 -9.92 -4.13
CA LYS A 37 -12.07 -11.01 -4.04
C LYS A 37 -11.60 -12.22 -4.84
N LYS A 38 -11.76 -13.42 -4.29
CA LYS A 38 -11.41 -14.67 -4.97
C LYS A 38 -12.14 -14.85 -6.30
N GLU A 39 -13.37 -14.34 -6.41
CA GLU A 39 -14.18 -14.42 -7.63
C GLU A 39 -13.56 -13.70 -8.84
N VAL A 40 -12.67 -12.72 -8.60
CA VAL A 40 -11.97 -11.97 -9.65
C VAL A 40 -10.53 -12.43 -9.87
N GLU A 41 -10.12 -13.54 -9.26
CA GLU A 41 -8.76 -14.07 -9.42
C GLU A 41 -8.46 -14.41 -10.89
N GLY A 42 -7.31 -13.94 -11.39
CA GLY A 42 -6.88 -14.16 -12.77
C GLY A 42 -7.54 -13.26 -13.83
N GLN A 43 -8.50 -12.42 -13.47
CA GLN A 43 -9.11 -11.47 -14.41
C GLN A 43 -8.12 -10.33 -14.75
N ARG A 44 -8.19 -9.76 -15.96
CA ARG A 44 -7.34 -8.61 -16.29
C ARG A 44 -7.75 -7.39 -15.44
N GLY A 45 -6.77 -6.68 -14.87
CA GLY A 45 -7.00 -5.55 -13.97
C GLY A 45 -7.04 -5.96 -12.50
N MET A 46 -7.78 -7.03 -12.14
CA MET A 46 -7.97 -7.51 -10.77
C MET A 46 -8.17 -6.37 -9.75
N PRO A 47 -9.40 -5.89 -9.52
CA PRO A 47 -9.65 -4.89 -8.49
C PRO A 47 -9.06 -5.32 -7.15
N MET A 48 -8.29 -4.43 -6.55
CA MET A 48 -7.68 -4.64 -5.23
C MET A 48 -8.06 -3.46 -4.36
N THR A 49 -8.37 -3.76 -3.11
CA THR A 49 -8.71 -2.77 -2.10
C THR A 49 -7.76 -2.89 -0.92
N ILE A 50 -7.70 -1.84 -0.12
CA ILE A 50 -6.90 -1.76 1.09
C ILE A 50 -7.83 -1.85 2.30
N PHE A 51 -7.42 -2.64 3.29
CA PHE A 51 -8.12 -2.83 4.55
C PHE A 51 -7.21 -2.44 5.72
N THR A 52 -7.85 -2.17 6.85
CA THR A 52 -7.21 -2.16 8.17
C THR A 52 -7.89 -3.16 9.10
N ILE A 53 -7.15 -3.72 10.04
CA ILE A 53 -7.65 -4.58 11.11
C ILE A 53 -6.79 -4.36 12.35
N LYS A 54 -7.32 -4.57 13.55
CA LYS A 54 -6.50 -4.61 14.76
C LYS A 54 -5.75 -5.93 14.87
N ASP A 55 -4.63 -5.92 15.57
CA ASP A 55 -3.81 -7.09 15.82
C ASP A 55 -4.57 -8.14 16.62
N ASP A 56 -5.54 -7.79 17.45
CA ASP A 56 -6.47 -8.71 18.13
C ASP A 56 -7.51 -9.38 17.21
N GLY A 57 -7.58 -8.98 15.93
CA GLY A 57 -8.51 -9.50 14.92
C GLY A 57 -9.84 -8.76 14.83
N THR A 58 -10.05 -7.72 15.65
CA THR A 58 -11.26 -6.89 15.61
C THR A 58 -11.11 -5.70 14.67
N GLY A 59 -12.20 -4.99 14.40
CA GLY A 59 -12.14 -3.70 13.70
C GLY A 59 -11.77 -3.77 12.22
N LEU A 60 -12.00 -4.91 11.54
CA LEU A 60 -11.80 -5.03 10.10
C LEU A 60 -12.58 -3.93 9.35
N LYS A 61 -11.88 -3.09 8.60
CA LYS A 61 -12.44 -1.95 7.87
C LYS A 61 -11.83 -1.84 6.48
N GLN A 62 -12.68 -1.78 5.45
CA GLN A 62 -12.27 -1.43 4.10
C GLN A 62 -11.96 0.07 4.01
N ILE A 63 -10.83 0.42 3.40
CA ILE A 63 -10.31 1.80 3.29
C ILE A 63 -10.53 2.36 1.90
N THR A 64 -10.25 1.61 0.84
CA THR A 64 -10.48 2.06 -0.54
C THR A 64 -11.75 1.44 -1.11
N HIS A 65 -12.60 2.25 -1.73
CA HIS A 65 -13.92 1.84 -2.22
C HIS A 65 -14.08 2.00 -3.74
N ASP A 66 -13.01 2.34 -4.45
CA ASP A 66 -13.05 2.42 -5.92
C ASP A 66 -12.87 1.04 -6.57
N GLU A 67 -13.24 0.96 -7.85
CA GLU A 67 -13.10 -0.25 -8.67
C GLU A 67 -11.67 -0.46 -9.21
N GLY A 68 -10.71 0.36 -8.75
CA GLY A 68 -9.33 0.31 -9.19
C GLY A 68 -8.51 -0.78 -8.51
N THR A 69 -7.28 -0.95 -9.01
CA THR A 69 -6.29 -1.82 -8.41
C THR A 69 -5.43 -1.00 -7.45
N ASN A 70 -5.77 -1.06 -6.16
CA ASN A 70 -5.03 -0.41 -5.09
C ASN A 70 -4.17 -1.46 -4.38
N TRP A 71 -2.84 -1.33 -4.48
CA TRP A 71 -1.92 -2.38 -4.05
C TRP A 71 -0.67 -1.81 -3.38
N ALA A 72 0.08 -2.66 -2.68
CA ALA A 72 1.30 -2.32 -1.94
C ALA A 72 1.16 -1.10 -0.99
N PRO A 73 0.25 -1.16 0.01
CA PRO A 73 0.14 -0.10 1.01
C PRO A 73 1.41 -0.03 1.88
N PHE A 74 1.80 1.17 2.32
CA PHE A 74 2.81 1.38 3.34
C PHE A 74 2.42 2.57 4.22
N PRO A 75 2.37 2.40 5.56
CA PRO A 75 1.92 3.45 6.47
C PRO A 75 2.93 4.60 6.59
N ALA A 76 2.41 5.81 6.74
CA ALA A 76 3.22 6.98 7.09
C ALA A 76 3.47 7.02 8.61
N PRO A 77 4.61 7.58 9.08
CA PRO A 77 4.94 7.70 10.50
C PRO A 77 3.92 8.48 11.35
N ASP A 78 3.15 9.39 10.73
CA ASP A 78 2.13 10.18 11.43
C ASP A 78 0.90 9.39 11.90
N GLY A 79 0.77 8.12 11.48
CA GLY A 79 -0.33 7.23 11.83
C GLY A 79 -1.67 7.58 11.17
N LYS A 80 -1.70 8.59 10.29
CA LYS A 80 -2.92 9.12 9.65
C LYS A 80 -2.93 8.89 8.15
N HIS A 81 -1.76 8.81 7.53
CA HIS A 81 -1.63 8.58 6.12
C HIS A 81 -0.99 7.24 5.81
N PHE A 82 -1.18 6.81 4.57
CA PHE A 82 -0.42 5.72 3.97
C PHE A 82 -0.20 6.02 2.49
N VAL A 83 0.88 5.50 1.94
CA VAL A 83 1.11 5.47 0.51
C VAL A 83 0.71 4.12 -0.05
N PHE A 84 0.28 4.10 -1.29
CA PHE A 84 -0.09 2.89 -2.01
C PHE A 84 0.10 3.11 -3.49
N VAL A 85 0.08 2.03 -4.25
CA VAL A 85 0.13 2.10 -5.71
C VAL A 85 -1.28 1.94 -6.26
N LYS A 86 -1.65 2.81 -7.18
CA LYS A 86 -2.93 2.77 -7.90
C LYS A 86 -2.67 2.52 -9.37
N VAL A 87 -3.42 1.60 -9.97
CA VAL A 87 -3.40 1.39 -11.42
C VAL A 87 -4.38 2.33 -12.08
N LEU A 88 -3.87 3.27 -12.88
CA LEU A 88 -4.65 4.22 -13.66
C LEU A 88 -4.84 3.73 -15.10
N PRO A 89 -5.96 4.08 -15.76
CA PRO A 89 -6.13 3.84 -17.19
C PRO A 89 -5.04 4.55 -18.03
N PRO A 90 -4.56 3.96 -19.15
CA PRO A 90 -4.97 2.67 -19.70
C PRO A 90 -4.33 1.45 -19.02
N HIS A 91 -3.18 1.59 -18.32
CA HIS A 91 -2.56 0.57 -17.46
C HIS A 91 -1.24 1.11 -16.84
N ASN A 92 -1.30 2.25 -16.13
CA ASN A 92 -0.12 2.88 -15.53
C ASN A 92 -0.12 2.75 -14.00
N PHE A 93 1.05 2.55 -13.41
CA PHE A 93 1.21 2.34 -11.98
C PHE A 93 1.79 3.60 -11.37
N GLU A 94 1.03 4.22 -10.46
CA GLU A 94 1.39 5.48 -9.84
C GLU A 94 1.24 5.38 -8.33
N ILE A 95 2.09 6.12 -7.62
CA ILE A 95 2.09 6.19 -6.16
C ILE A 95 1.12 7.29 -5.73
N PHE A 96 0.26 6.95 -4.78
CA PHE A 96 -0.71 7.84 -4.16
C PHE A 96 -0.49 7.87 -2.65
N LEU A 97 -0.77 9.03 -2.05
CA LEU A 97 -0.97 9.20 -0.60
C LEU A 97 -2.46 9.22 -0.32
N MET A 98 -2.90 8.59 0.77
CA MET A 98 -4.27 8.68 1.25
C MET A 98 -4.32 8.95 2.75
N ASN A 99 -5.28 9.78 3.15
CA ASN A 99 -5.63 10.01 4.55
C ASN A 99 -6.66 8.96 5.01
N LEU A 100 -6.40 8.27 6.12
CA LEU A 100 -7.24 7.18 6.65
C LEU A 100 -8.59 7.66 7.20
N GLU A 101 -8.64 8.90 7.69
CA GLU A 101 -9.84 9.47 8.32
C GLU A 101 -10.76 10.10 7.28
N THR A 102 -10.21 10.95 6.40
CA THR A 102 -11.01 11.71 5.42
C THR A 102 -11.21 10.96 4.12
N GLY A 103 -10.38 9.96 3.82
CA GLY A 103 -10.35 9.28 2.53
C GLY A 103 -9.78 10.13 1.38
N GLU A 104 -9.24 11.31 1.68
CA GLU A 104 -8.61 12.18 0.69
C GLU A 104 -7.40 11.48 0.05
N GLN A 105 -7.33 11.51 -1.29
CA GLN A 105 -6.25 10.91 -2.07
C GLN A 105 -5.44 12.00 -2.80
N ARG A 106 -4.13 11.82 -2.87
CA ARG A 106 -3.20 12.67 -3.61
C ARG A 106 -2.23 11.84 -4.43
N GLN A 107 -2.17 12.04 -5.74
CA GLN A 107 -1.16 11.43 -6.60
C GLN A 107 0.22 12.07 -6.34
N LEU A 108 1.26 11.25 -6.17
CA LEU A 108 2.63 11.69 -5.89
C LEU A 108 3.56 11.54 -7.10
N THR A 109 3.35 10.54 -7.96
CA THR A 109 4.13 10.32 -9.18
C THR A 109 3.27 10.53 -10.43
N PHE A 110 3.91 10.87 -11.56
CA PHE A 110 3.23 11.22 -12.81
C PHE A 110 3.98 10.70 -14.05
N ASN A 111 4.71 9.59 -13.90
CA ASN A 111 5.57 9.06 -14.96
C ASN A 111 4.79 8.09 -15.85
N LYS A 112 5.10 8.03 -17.15
CA LYS A 112 4.53 7.03 -18.06
C LYS A 112 5.06 5.61 -17.80
N ALA A 113 6.17 5.50 -17.07
CA ALA A 113 6.75 4.25 -16.63
C ALA A 113 6.09 3.76 -15.33
N PHE A 114 6.33 2.50 -14.98
CA PHE A 114 5.91 1.96 -13.69
C PHE A 114 6.59 2.71 -12.55
N ASP A 115 5.80 3.17 -11.57
CA ASP A 115 6.27 3.61 -10.26
C ASP A 115 5.54 2.79 -9.17
N GLY A 116 6.29 2.16 -8.25
CA GLY A 116 5.68 1.29 -7.25
C GLY A 116 6.57 0.86 -6.09
N PHE A 117 6.00 0.04 -5.20
CA PHE A 117 6.62 -0.40 -3.94
C PHE A 117 7.13 0.76 -3.05
N PRO A 118 6.28 1.76 -2.74
CA PRO A 118 6.69 2.93 -1.98
C PRO A 118 6.94 2.59 -0.51
N VAL A 119 7.96 3.22 0.07
CA VAL A 119 8.27 3.15 1.51
C VAL A 119 8.65 4.56 1.98
N ILE A 120 7.98 5.06 3.02
CA ILE A 120 8.28 6.36 3.63
C ILE A 120 9.38 6.18 4.68
N SER A 121 10.32 7.12 4.76
CA SER A 121 11.36 7.11 5.79
C SER A 121 10.78 7.33 7.20
N PRO A 122 11.41 6.80 8.26
CA PRO A 122 10.91 6.93 9.63
C PRO A 122 10.69 8.38 10.10
N ASP A 123 11.46 9.33 9.56
CA ASP A 123 11.32 10.77 9.84
C ASP A 123 10.25 11.47 8.99
N GLY A 124 9.59 10.76 8.07
CA GLY A 124 8.54 11.28 7.20
C GLY A 124 9.01 12.27 6.14
N GLN A 125 10.32 12.44 5.93
CA GLN A 125 10.86 13.45 5.02
C GLN A 125 11.08 12.93 3.59
N THR A 126 11.28 11.63 3.42
CA THR A 126 11.59 11.03 2.12
C THR A 126 10.75 9.79 1.85
N LEU A 127 10.57 9.47 0.58
CA LEU A 127 9.92 8.25 0.11
C LEU A 127 10.86 7.56 -0.88
N VAL A 128 11.17 6.28 -0.66
CA VAL A 128 11.86 5.42 -1.62
C VAL A 128 10.86 4.59 -2.39
N PHE A 129 11.09 4.42 -3.69
CA PHE A 129 10.22 3.61 -4.56
C PHE A 129 11.00 3.03 -5.74
N ALA A 130 10.48 1.96 -6.33
CA ALA A 130 11.02 1.36 -7.54
C ALA A 130 10.35 1.95 -8.78
N SER A 131 11.13 2.21 -9.83
CA SER A 131 10.62 2.70 -11.10
C SER A 131 11.30 2.05 -12.29
N SER A 132 10.56 1.90 -13.40
CA SER A 132 11.09 1.44 -14.68
C SER A 132 11.43 2.60 -15.64
N ARG A 133 11.52 3.84 -15.15
CA ARG A 133 11.68 5.04 -16.00
C ARG A 133 12.96 5.08 -16.81
N ASP A 134 14.03 4.45 -16.31
CA ASP A 134 15.33 4.39 -16.98
C ASP A 134 15.54 3.06 -17.72
N ALA A 135 14.53 2.19 -17.78
CA ALA A 135 14.62 0.92 -18.50
C ALA A 135 14.63 1.16 -20.02
N ALA A 136 15.53 0.47 -20.73
CA ALA A 136 15.52 0.50 -22.20
C ALA A 136 14.23 -0.17 -22.74
N PRO A 137 13.79 0.19 -23.97
CA PRO A 137 12.62 -0.45 -24.58
C PRO A 137 12.75 -1.99 -24.62
N GLY A 138 11.78 -2.69 -24.03
CA GLY A 138 11.76 -4.16 -23.96
C GLY A 138 12.51 -4.75 -22.77
N GLU A 139 13.20 -3.94 -21.96
CA GLU A 139 13.89 -4.37 -20.76
C GLU A 139 12.93 -4.37 -19.56
N ARG A 140 13.04 -5.40 -18.71
CA ARG A 140 12.36 -5.44 -17.41
C ARG A 140 13.35 -5.07 -16.31
N SER A 141 13.62 -3.78 -16.19
CA SER A 141 14.52 -3.24 -15.17
C SER A 141 13.79 -2.28 -14.24
N LEU A 142 14.13 -2.34 -12.96
CA LEU A 142 13.65 -1.44 -11.92
C LEU A 142 14.85 -0.82 -11.21
N THR A 143 14.80 0.49 -11.04
CA THR A 143 15.78 1.27 -10.28
C THR A 143 15.10 1.91 -9.08
N LEU A 144 15.82 2.09 -7.97
CA LEU A 144 15.31 2.79 -6.80
C LEU A 144 15.47 4.30 -6.95
N TYR A 145 14.42 5.04 -6.61
CA TYR A 145 14.41 6.50 -6.58
C TYR A 145 14.00 6.98 -5.20
N LEU A 146 14.53 8.14 -4.84
CA LEU A 146 14.15 8.88 -3.64
C LEU A 146 13.34 10.10 -4.05
N MET A 147 12.26 10.37 -3.33
CA MET A 147 11.40 11.54 -3.46
C MET A 147 11.43 12.31 -2.14
N ASP A 148 11.61 13.63 -2.22
CA ASP A 148 11.35 14.51 -1.07
C ASP A 148 9.84 14.63 -0.87
N VAL A 149 9.39 14.30 0.35
CA VAL A 149 7.98 14.41 0.77
C VAL A 149 7.84 15.26 2.02
N SER A 150 8.88 16.04 2.38
CA SER A 150 8.91 16.84 3.60
C SER A 150 7.73 17.81 3.71
N SER A 151 7.31 18.38 2.58
CA SER A 151 6.15 19.28 2.49
C SER A 151 4.81 18.62 2.83
N LEU A 152 4.74 17.28 2.89
CA LEU A 152 3.54 16.52 3.23
C LEU A 152 3.34 16.37 4.75
N ASN A 153 4.35 16.72 5.56
CA ASN A 153 4.31 16.68 7.03
C ASN A 153 3.90 15.31 7.61
N LEU A 154 4.56 14.24 7.13
CA LEU A 154 4.22 12.84 7.46
C LEU A 154 4.96 12.28 8.69
N ALA A 155 5.69 13.13 9.43
CA ALA A 155 6.42 12.72 10.62
C ALA A 155 5.48 12.40 11.79
N ALA A 156 5.94 11.55 12.71
CA ALA A 156 5.28 11.40 14.01
C ALA A 156 5.22 12.76 14.73
N LYS A 157 4.14 12.99 15.47
CA LYS A 157 3.97 14.18 16.31
C LYS A 157 4.79 14.09 17.59
#